data_AF-A0A4R3XI19-F1
#
_entry.id   AF-A0A4R3XI19-F1
#
_cell.length_a   1.000
_cell.length_b   1.000
_cell.length_c   1.000
_cell.angle_alpha   90.00
_cell.angle_beta   90.00
_cell.angle_gamma   90.00
#
_symmetry.space_group_name_H-M   'P 1'
#
loop_
_entity.id
_entity.type
_entity.pdbx_description
1 polymer ?
#
loop_
_entity_poly.entity_id
_entity_poly.type
_entity_poly.pdbx_seq_one_letter_code
_entity_poly.pdbx_strand_id
1 'polypeptide(L)'
;MRLPLSILKPVALAAALACQTSSVLADAQPIQWNALRPSDQSTATMPLPGMAISRSQGETLAWHDEGRMVELTGFILPIDQDGDLVYEFMLVPWAGACSHSAPPPPNQLVHVVSDEPFRMSRVYEVITVTGSLRPGLDKAQLFIMDGVRVLDYGYSMSSAKVTRVTGLPDPDLRSISPLGVVAR
;
A
#
# COMPACT_ATOMS: atom_id res chain seq x y z
N MET A 1 36.24 -76.59 4.85
CA MET A 1 35.86 -75.36 5.58
C MET A 1 36.85 -74.25 5.22
N ARG A 2 36.40 -73.23 4.47
CA ARG A 2 36.95 -71.86 4.34
C ARG A 2 36.15 -71.12 3.25
N LEU A 3 35.13 -70.37 3.68
CA LEU A 3 34.62 -69.15 3.03
C LEU A 3 35.31 -67.94 3.72
N PRO A 4 35.16 -66.66 3.31
CA PRO A 4 34.57 -66.04 2.10
C PRO A 4 35.45 -64.86 1.57
N LEU A 5 35.00 -64.12 0.54
CA LEU A 5 34.75 -62.66 0.61
C LEU A 5 34.26 -62.13 -0.76
N SER A 6 32.96 -61.85 -0.85
CA SER A 6 32.39 -61.06 -1.96
C SER A 6 32.69 -59.58 -1.74
N ILE A 7 33.25 -58.93 -2.77
CA ILE A 7 33.52 -57.50 -2.81
C ILE A 7 32.21 -56.75 -3.12
N LEU A 8 31.70 -56.02 -2.13
CA LEU A 8 30.57 -55.11 -2.27
C LEU A 8 31.05 -53.81 -2.96
N LYS A 9 30.50 -53.47 -4.13
CA LYS A 9 30.77 -52.19 -4.81
C LYS A 9 30.02 -51.04 -4.11
N PRO A 10 30.66 -49.88 -3.85
CA PRO A 10 29.96 -48.72 -3.32
C PRO A 10 29.21 -48.01 -4.45
N VAL A 11 27.91 -47.79 -4.26
CA VAL A 11 27.11 -46.88 -5.07
C VAL A 11 27.32 -45.49 -4.49
N ALA A 12 27.99 -44.61 -5.24
CA ALA A 12 28.15 -43.21 -4.87
C ALA A 12 26.82 -42.47 -5.11
N LEU A 13 26.14 -42.10 -4.02
CA LEU A 13 24.94 -41.26 -4.05
C LEU A 13 25.39 -39.78 -4.09
N ALA A 14 25.38 -39.18 -5.28
CA ALA A 14 25.60 -37.74 -5.42
C ALA A 14 24.33 -37.00 -4.96
N ALA A 15 24.39 -36.40 -3.77
CA ALA A 15 23.36 -35.49 -3.29
C ALA A 15 23.51 -34.14 -4.02
N ALA A 16 22.66 -33.89 -5.00
CA ALA A 16 22.50 -32.56 -5.59
C ALA A 16 21.85 -31.65 -4.54
N LEU A 17 22.63 -30.75 -3.93
CA LEU A 17 22.07 -29.64 -3.16
C LEU A 17 21.38 -28.68 -4.13
N ALA A 18 20.07 -28.84 -4.28
CA ALA A 18 19.22 -27.83 -4.89
C ALA A 18 19.22 -26.59 -3.98
N CYS A 19 19.91 -25.54 -4.42
CA CYS A 19 19.88 -24.23 -3.80
C CYS A 19 18.47 -23.65 -4.00
N GLN A 20 17.62 -23.78 -2.99
CA GLN A 20 16.29 -23.17 -2.99
C GLN A 20 16.46 -21.67 -2.83
N THR A 21 16.32 -20.92 -3.92
CA THR A 21 16.27 -19.46 -3.90
C THR A 21 14.92 -19.03 -3.37
N SER A 22 14.84 -18.68 -2.09
CA SER A 22 13.61 -18.15 -1.49
C SER A 22 13.25 -16.80 -2.11
N SER A 23 12.17 -16.76 -2.89
CA SER A 23 11.59 -15.54 -3.45
C SER A 23 10.70 -14.85 -2.42
N VAL A 24 11.29 -14.15 -1.45
CA VAL A 24 10.56 -13.42 -0.39
C VAL A 24 9.73 -12.23 -0.94
N LEU A 25 9.97 -11.80 -2.18
CA LEU A 25 9.26 -10.69 -2.84
C LEU A 25 8.13 -11.12 -3.79
N ALA A 26 7.90 -12.42 -3.99
CA ALA A 26 6.94 -12.92 -4.99
C ALA A 26 5.51 -13.16 -4.44
N ASP A 27 5.25 -12.90 -3.16
CA ASP A 27 4.02 -13.32 -2.46
C ASP A 27 3.30 -12.14 -1.76
N ALA A 28 3.32 -10.96 -2.36
CA ALA A 28 2.52 -9.83 -1.86
C ALA A 28 1.06 -10.01 -2.25
N GLN A 29 0.15 -9.98 -1.28
CA GLN A 29 -1.29 -10.13 -1.51
C GLN A 29 -1.88 -8.79 -2.02
N PRO A 30 -2.48 -8.75 -3.21
CA PRO A 30 -3.23 -7.57 -3.64
C PRO A 30 -4.45 -7.36 -2.74
N ILE A 31 -4.60 -6.14 -2.23
CA ILE A 31 -5.73 -5.73 -1.41
C ILE A 31 -6.41 -4.49 -2.00
N GLN A 32 -7.66 -4.29 -1.62
CA GLN A 32 -8.46 -3.13 -1.98
C GLN A 32 -8.67 -2.24 -0.76
N TRP A 33 -8.99 -0.97 -1.00
CA TRP A 33 -9.29 -0.01 0.07
C TRP A 33 -10.46 -0.42 0.95
N ASN A 34 -11.44 -1.16 0.42
CA ASN A 34 -12.57 -1.68 1.18
C ASN A 34 -12.16 -2.66 2.31
N ALA A 35 -10.99 -3.30 2.19
CA ALA A 35 -10.47 -4.24 3.19
C ALA A 35 -9.95 -3.53 4.45
N LEU A 36 -9.71 -2.22 4.36
CA LEU A 36 -9.13 -1.44 5.45
C LEU A 36 -10.17 -0.86 6.42
N ARG A 37 -11.45 -1.02 6.13
CA ARG A 37 -12.56 -0.49 6.93
C ARG A 37 -13.61 -1.57 7.24
N PRO A 38 -14.43 -1.39 8.29
CA PRO A 38 -15.56 -2.27 8.57
C PRO A 38 -16.51 -2.38 7.37
N SER A 39 -17.07 -3.58 7.16
CA SER A 39 -17.95 -3.86 6.01
C SER A 39 -19.26 -3.08 6.04
N ASP A 40 -19.69 -2.63 7.22
CA ASP A 40 -20.86 -1.80 7.44
C ASP A 40 -20.59 -0.30 7.28
N GLN A 41 -19.32 0.11 7.19
CA GLN A 41 -18.96 1.51 6.94
C GLN A 41 -19.24 1.89 5.49
N SER A 42 -20.02 2.98 5.32
CA SER A 42 -20.34 3.57 4.02
C SER A 42 -19.08 3.99 3.25
N THR A 43 -19.13 3.82 1.93
CA THR A 43 -18.10 4.31 0.98
C THR A 43 -18.08 5.82 0.81
N ALA A 44 -18.92 6.59 1.55
CA ALA A 44 -19.12 8.03 1.37
C ALA A 44 -17.81 8.77 1.08
N THR A 45 -17.61 9.04 -0.21
CA THR A 45 -16.31 9.30 -0.84
C THR A 45 -15.87 10.74 -0.66
N MET A 46 -16.81 11.64 -0.42
CA MET A 46 -16.58 12.96 0.14
C MET A 46 -17.81 13.29 0.99
N PRO A 47 -17.65 13.85 2.19
CA PRO A 47 -18.81 14.47 2.81
C PRO A 47 -19.33 15.55 1.85
N LEU A 48 -20.66 15.63 1.70
CA LEU A 48 -21.29 16.74 0.99
C LEU A 48 -20.81 18.07 1.60
N PRO A 49 -20.75 19.18 0.85
CA PRO A 49 -20.44 20.49 1.43
C PRO A 49 -21.31 20.75 2.67
N GLY A 50 -20.67 20.88 3.84
CA GLY A 50 -21.36 21.05 5.12
C GLY A 50 -21.62 19.78 5.94
N MET A 51 -21.30 18.58 5.43
CA MET A 51 -21.20 17.36 6.26
C MET A 51 -19.77 17.20 6.77
N ALA A 52 -19.62 16.78 8.02
CA ALA A 52 -18.37 16.21 8.50
C ALA A 52 -18.52 14.68 8.46
N ILE A 53 -17.52 13.96 7.94
CA ILE A 53 -17.43 12.54 8.27
C ILE A 53 -17.07 12.47 9.75
N SER A 54 -17.85 11.70 10.51
CA SER A 54 -17.56 11.50 11.93
C SER A 54 -16.18 10.85 12.05
N ARG A 55 -15.21 11.55 12.68
CA ARG A 55 -13.86 11.00 12.91
C ARG A 55 -13.92 9.63 13.57
N SER A 56 -14.84 9.43 14.51
CA SER A 56 -15.03 8.17 15.23
C SER A 56 -15.43 6.98 14.35
N GLN A 57 -16.08 7.20 13.20
CA GLN A 57 -16.43 6.11 12.28
C GLN A 57 -15.20 5.63 11.48
N GLY A 58 -14.18 6.47 11.35
CA GLY A 58 -12.98 6.20 10.58
C GLY A 58 -11.80 5.66 11.38
N GLU A 59 -11.93 5.53 12.70
CA GLU A 59 -10.87 5.06 13.60
C GLU A 59 -10.82 3.53 13.74
N THR A 60 -11.90 2.83 13.35
CA THR A 60 -11.92 1.37 13.34
C THR A 60 -11.10 0.84 12.16
N LEU A 61 -10.01 0.15 12.48
CA LEU A 61 -9.09 -0.48 11.52
C LEU A 61 -9.52 -1.94 11.31
N ALA A 62 -9.84 -2.32 10.08
CA ALA A 62 -10.37 -3.65 9.77
C ALA A 62 -9.33 -4.64 9.20
N TRP A 63 -8.10 -4.20 8.96
CA TRP A 63 -7.02 -5.11 8.58
C TRP A 63 -6.44 -5.79 9.83
N HIS A 64 -6.36 -7.13 9.80
CA HIS A 64 -5.90 -7.93 10.94
C HIS A 64 -4.76 -8.90 10.60
N ASP A 65 -4.30 -8.93 9.35
CA ASP A 65 -3.26 -9.86 8.88
C ASP A 65 -1.90 -9.16 8.90
N GLU A 66 -1.49 -8.74 10.09
CA GLU A 66 -0.20 -8.10 10.33
C GLU A 66 0.95 -9.07 10.00
N GLY A 67 1.95 -8.61 9.27
CA GLY A 67 3.13 -9.41 8.90
C GLY A 67 3.08 -10.05 7.51
N ARG A 68 1.96 -9.93 6.78
CA ARG A 68 1.93 -10.22 5.34
C ARG A 68 2.34 -9.01 4.51
N MET A 69 3.04 -9.29 3.41
CA MET A 69 3.27 -8.31 2.37
C MET A 69 1.96 -8.10 1.62
N VAL A 70 1.57 -6.85 1.43
CA VAL A 70 0.39 -6.49 0.65
C VAL A 70 0.77 -5.59 -0.50
N GLU A 71 -0.06 -5.59 -1.52
CA GLU A 71 -0.01 -4.66 -2.63
C GLU A 71 -1.28 -3.79 -2.60
N LEU A 72 -1.11 -2.48 -2.43
CA LEU A 72 -2.20 -1.52 -2.41
C LEU A 72 -1.95 -0.43 -3.44
N THR A 73 -2.95 -0.19 -4.28
CA THR A 73 -2.88 0.84 -5.32
C THR A 73 -3.66 2.07 -4.89
N GLY A 74 -3.11 3.26 -5.12
CA GLY A 74 -3.72 4.53 -4.73
C GLY A 74 -3.02 5.74 -5.33
N PHE A 75 -3.46 6.93 -4.94
CA PHE A 75 -2.85 8.19 -5.37
C PHE A 75 -1.76 8.62 -4.39
N ILE A 76 -0.64 9.08 -4.93
CA ILE A 76 0.47 9.62 -4.14
C ILE A 76 0.20 11.07 -3.75
N LEU A 77 0.39 11.39 -2.47
CA LEU A 77 0.38 12.76 -1.93
C LEU A 77 1.67 13.00 -1.15
N PRO A 78 2.67 13.69 -1.75
CA PRO A 78 3.99 13.87 -1.15
C PRO A 78 3.96 14.60 0.20
N ILE A 79 4.74 14.10 1.16
CA ILE A 79 5.05 14.74 2.45
C ILE A 79 6.49 15.25 2.43
N ASP A 80 7.43 14.38 2.03
CA ASP A 80 8.85 14.70 1.90
C ASP A 80 9.32 14.37 0.48
N GLN A 81 9.91 15.37 -0.18
CA GLN A 81 10.38 15.27 -1.57
C GLN A 81 11.51 16.26 -1.87
N ASP A 82 12.39 15.88 -2.79
CA ASP A 82 13.37 16.75 -3.42
C ASP A 82 13.14 16.79 -4.93
N GLY A 83 12.64 17.92 -5.43
CA GLY A 83 12.20 18.05 -6.82
C GLY A 83 11.08 17.07 -7.15
N ASP A 84 11.35 16.12 -8.04
CA ASP A 84 10.42 15.07 -8.47
C ASP A 84 10.63 13.73 -7.72
N LEU A 85 11.58 13.66 -6.79
CA LEU A 85 11.87 12.48 -5.99
C LEU A 85 11.11 12.53 -4.66
N VAL A 86 10.14 11.63 -4.48
CA VAL A 86 9.29 11.54 -3.28
C VAL A 86 9.81 10.44 -2.36
N TYR A 87 10.12 10.78 -1.10
CA TYR A 87 10.64 9.86 -0.09
C TYR A 87 9.55 9.37 0.86
N GLU A 88 8.65 10.28 1.25
CA GLU A 88 7.55 10.03 2.19
C GLU A 88 6.25 10.62 1.63
N PHE A 89 5.14 9.91 1.78
CA PHE A 89 3.85 10.33 1.24
C PHE A 89 2.65 9.72 1.98
N MET A 90 1.49 10.35 1.82
CA MET A 90 0.20 9.68 2.04
C MET A 90 -0.22 8.96 0.77
N LEU A 91 -0.60 7.69 0.89
CA LEU A 91 -1.36 6.99 -0.12
C LEU A 91 -2.85 7.14 0.18
N VAL A 92 -3.63 7.52 -0.83
CA VAL A 92 -5.07 7.82 -0.69
C VAL A 92 -5.92 7.12 -1.77
N PRO A 93 -7.23 6.91 -1.56
CA PRO A 93 -8.05 6.12 -2.49
C PRO A 93 -8.58 6.93 -3.69
N TRP A 94 -8.48 8.27 -3.67
CA TRP A 94 -8.96 9.14 -4.75
C TRP A 94 -8.10 10.40 -4.95
N ALA A 95 -8.11 10.93 -6.18
CA ALA A 95 -7.38 12.15 -6.53
C ALA A 95 -7.95 13.39 -5.82
N GLY A 96 -7.08 14.35 -5.48
CA GLY A 96 -7.50 15.61 -4.85
C GLY A 96 -7.84 15.51 -3.35
N ALA A 97 -7.78 14.31 -2.76
CA ALA A 97 -7.89 14.12 -1.33
C ALA A 97 -6.93 15.05 -0.56
N CYS A 98 -7.39 15.58 0.58
CA CYS A 98 -6.64 16.46 1.47
C CYS A 98 -6.23 17.84 0.92
N SER A 99 -6.41 18.12 -0.38
CA SER A 99 -6.14 19.43 -0.98
C SER A 99 -7.37 20.33 -0.91
N HIS A 100 -8.39 20.06 -1.74
CA HIS A 100 -9.62 20.88 -1.82
C HIS A 100 -10.86 20.16 -1.30
N SER A 101 -10.77 18.84 -1.10
CA SER A 101 -11.81 18.04 -0.48
C SER A 101 -11.51 17.77 0.98
N ALA A 102 -12.52 17.31 1.71
CA ALA A 102 -12.30 16.75 3.04
C ALA A 102 -11.29 15.58 2.96
N PRO A 103 -10.46 15.40 4.01
CA PRO A 103 -9.58 14.26 4.11
C PRO A 103 -10.39 12.96 4.24
N PRO A 104 -9.88 11.83 3.72
CA PRO A 104 -10.45 10.51 4.01
C PRO A 104 -10.44 10.23 5.53
N PRO A 105 -11.30 9.30 6.01
CA PRO A 105 -11.18 8.78 7.37
C PRO A 105 -9.81 8.11 7.61
N PRO A 106 -9.32 8.02 8.86
CA PRO A 106 -8.02 7.43 9.18
C PRO A 106 -7.82 6.02 8.59
N ASN A 107 -8.86 5.18 8.64
CA ASN A 107 -8.84 3.84 8.07
C ASN A 107 -8.83 3.78 6.52
N GLN A 108 -8.73 4.93 5.85
CA GLN A 108 -8.55 5.08 4.40
C GLN A 108 -7.36 5.99 4.08
N LEU A 109 -6.41 6.13 5.02
CA LEU A 109 -5.15 6.84 4.86
C LEU A 109 -3.99 5.92 5.24
N VAL A 110 -3.00 5.82 4.36
CA VAL A 110 -1.78 5.04 4.61
C VAL A 110 -0.57 5.97 4.53
N HIS A 111 0.16 6.11 5.64
CA HIS A 111 1.48 6.74 5.67
C HIS A 111 2.51 5.81 5.05
N VAL A 112 3.29 6.27 4.10
CA VAL A 112 4.28 5.45 3.41
C VAL A 112 5.64 6.14 3.40
N VAL A 113 6.65 5.41 3.88
CA VAL A 113 8.07 5.73 3.66
C VAL A 113 8.61 4.74 2.64
N SER A 114 9.05 5.26 1.50
CA SER A 114 9.58 4.44 0.40
C SER A 114 10.98 3.89 0.72
N ASP A 115 11.28 2.69 0.21
CA ASP A 115 12.62 2.10 0.29
C ASP A 115 13.61 2.82 -0.64
N GLU A 116 13.14 3.14 -1.85
CA GLU A 116 13.82 3.99 -2.82
C GLU A 116 12.91 5.15 -3.21
N PRO A 117 13.44 6.38 -3.40
CA PRO A 117 12.62 7.53 -3.75
C PRO A 117 11.87 7.30 -5.06
N PHE A 118 10.57 7.57 -5.04
CA PHE A 118 9.74 7.46 -6.22
C PHE A 118 9.83 8.73 -7.07
N ARG A 119 10.24 8.60 -8.33
CA ARG A 119 10.22 9.71 -9.28
C ARG A 119 8.80 9.95 -9.82
N MET A 120 8.14 10.97 -9.28
CA MET A 120 6.81 11.40 -9.66
C MET A 120 6.84 12.20 -10.97
N SER A 121 5.92 11.89 -11.89
CA SER A 121 5.83 12.50 -13.22
C SER A 121 4.67 13.48 -13.36
N ARG A 122 3.67 13.37 -12.49
CA ARG A 122 2.47 14.22 -12.50
C ARG A 122 1.82 14.30 -11.12
N VAL A 123 1.07 15.36 -10.88
CA VAL A 123 0.22 15.49 -9.68
C VAL A 123 -0.86 14.40 -9.70
N TYR A 124 -1.17 13.84 -8.53
CA TYR A 124 -2.13 12.73 -8.37
C TYR A 124 -1.76 11.52 -9.23
N GLU A 125 -0.47 11.16 -9.25
CA GLU A 125 -0.03 9.93 -9.89
C GLU A 125 -0.56 8.71 -9.13
N VAL A 126 -1.04 7.72 -9.87
CA VAL A 126 -1.49 6.45 -9.29
C VAL A 126 -0.28 5.53 -9.23
N ILE A 127 -0.02 5.01 -8.05
CA ILE A 127 1.09 4.12 -7.75
C ILE A 127 0.58 2.86 -7.05
N THR A 128 1.36 1.80 -7.19
CA THR A 128 1.19 0.56 -6.47
C THR A 128 2.29 0.46 -5.43
N VAL A 129 1.90 0.35 -4.16
CA VAL A 129 2.79 0.24 -3.01
C VAL A 129 2.77 -1.19 -2.51
N THR A 130 3.95 -1.80 -2.43
CA THR A 130 4.14 -3.13 -1.88
C THR A 130 4.92 -3.04 -0.58
N GLY A 131 4.35 -3.55 0.52
CA GLY A 131 4.96 -3.45 1.84
C GLY A 131 4.19 -4.19 2.92
N SER A 132 4.74 -4.20 4.14
CA SER A 132 4.03 -4.68 5.32
C SER A 132 3.08 -3.59 5.82
N LEU A 133 1.78 -3.81 5.70
CA LEU A 133 0.76 -2.89 6.22
C LEU A 133 0.64 -3.05 7.74
N ARG A 134 0.84 -1.95 8.47
CA ARG A 134 0.68 -1.92 9.93
C ARG A 134 -0.51 -1.04 10.33
N PRO A 135 -1.53 -1.59 11.00
CA PRO A 135 -2.60 -0.78 11.59
C PRO A 135 -2.05 0.03 12.79
N GLY A 136 -2.52 1.25 12.94
CA GLY A 136 -2.18 2.14 14.04
C GLY A 136 -2.65 3.56 13.77
N LEU A 137 -3.32 4.17 14.76
CA LEU A 137 -3.75 5.57 14.67
C LEU A 137 -2.60 6.49 15.02
N ASP A 138 -2.28 7.40 14.12
CA ASP A 138 -1.24 8.41 14.32
C ASP A 138 -1.50 9.65 13.44
N LYS A 139 -0.60 10.64 13.47
CA LYS A 139 -0.75 11.93 12.81
C LYS A 139 0.44 12.26 11.92
N ALA A 140 0.15 12.76 10.73
CA ALA A 140 1.16 13.34 9.83
C ALA A 140 0.86 14.82 9.57
N GLN A 141 1.91 15.62 9.44
CA GLN A 141 1.79 17.00 8.97
C GLN A 141 2.04 17.05 7.47
N LEU A 142 1.09 17.63 6.75
CA LEU A 142 1.18 17.86 5.32
C LEU A 142 1.24 19.36 5.06
N PHE A 143 2.26 19.78 4.31
CA PHE A 143 2.42 21.16 3.89
C PHE A 143 1.78 21.33 2.51
N ILE A 144 0.67 22.07 2.45
CA ILE A 144 -0.04 22.39 1.22
C ILE A 144 0.03 23.90 0.99
N MET A 145 -0.26 24.35 -0.23
CA MET A 145 -0.33 25.77 -0.58
C MET A 145 -1.26 26.60 0.33
N ASP A 146 -2.32 25.97 0.88
CA ASP A 146 -3.27 26.59 1.83
C ASP A 146 -2.83 26.45 3.31
N GLY A 147 -1.55 26.18 3.55
CA GLY A 147 -0.95 26.03 4.88
C GLY A 147 -0.78 24.59 5.34
N VAL A 148 -0.52 24.44 6.64
CA VAL A 148 -0.29 23.13 7.28
C VAL A 148 -1.64 22.42 7.49
N ARG A 149 -1.68 21.12 7.20
CA ARG A 149 -2.79 20.22 7.53
C ARG A 149 -2.25 19.09 8.41
N VAL A 150 -2.96 18.78 9.49
CA VAL A 150 -2.69 17.59 10.29
C VAL A 150 -3.68 16.51 9.85
N LEU A 151 -3.16 15.38 9.38
CA LEU A 151 -3.93 14.24 8.92
C LEU A 151 -3.85 13.13 9.97
N ASP A 152 -5.01 12.64 10.39
CA ASP A 152 -5.13 11.41 11.18
C ASP A 152 -5.09 10.23 10.21
N TYR A 153 -4.16 9.28 10.36
CA TYR A 153 -4.09 8.08 9.54
C TYR A 153 -4.16 6.83 10.41
N GLY A 154 -4.63 5.73 9.83
CA GLY A 154 -4.84 4.45 10.52
C GLY A 154 -3.87 3.35 10.09
N TYR A 155 -3.06 3.59 9.08
CA TYR A 155 -2.16 2.59 8.54
C TYR A 155 -0.81 3.18 8.15
N SER A 156 0.25 2.37 8.26
CA SER A 156 1.58 2.74 7.80
C SER A 156 2.29 1.60 7.07
N MET A 157 3.21 1.97 6.18
CA MET A 157 4.21 1.08 5.57
C MET A 157 5.58 1.78 5.62
N SER A 158 6.61 1.07 6.09
CA SER A 158 8.00 1.55 6.05
C SER A 158 8.83 0.69 5.11
N SER A 159 9.82 1.29 4.44
CA SER A 159 10.65 0.63 3.44
C SER A 159 9.79 -0.06 2.38
N ALA A 160 8.77 0.65 1.90
CA ALA A 160 7.84 0.11 0.92
C ALA A 160 8.41 0.22 -0.50
N LYS A 161 8.20 -0.81 -1.31
CA LYS A 161 8.51 -0.78 -2.74
C LYS A 161 7.39 -0.03 -3.46
N VAL A 162 7.75 0.98 -4.24
CA VAL A 162 6.79 1.79 -5.00
C VAL A 162 6.97 1.53 -6.48
N THR A 163 5.88 1.21 -7.16
CA THR A 163 5.88 0.99 -8.61
C THR A 163 4.79 1.83 -9.28
N ARG A 164 5.07 2.22 -10.53
CA ARG A 164 4.06 2.89 -11.37
C ARG A 164 3.06 1.85 -11.85
N VAL A 165 1.78 2.18 -11.78
CA VAL A 165 0.70 1.31 -12.26
C VAL A 165 0.85 1.04 -13.76
N THR A 166 0.81 -0.23 -14.14
CA THR A 166 0.68 -0.70 -15.53
C THR A 166 -0.58 -1.56 -15.66
N GLY A 167 -1.66 -1.02 -16.24
CA GLY A 167 -2.97 -1.70 -16.33
C GLY A 167 -4.01 -1.11 -15.38
N LEU A 168 -5.31 -1.31 -15.67
CA LEU A 168 -6.40 -0.60 -14.98
C LEU A 168 -6.47 -1.03 -13.49
N PRO A 169 -6.32 -0.08 -12.54
CA PRO A 169 -6.12 -0.39 -11.13
C PRO A 169 -7.46 -0.51 -10.39
N ASP A 170 -7.43 -1.21 -9.25
CA ASP A 170 -8.51 -1.50 -8.31
C ASP A 170 -9.88 -0.87 -8.66
N PRO A 171 -10.94 -1.69 -8.92
CA PRO A 171 -12.27 -1.19 -9.24
C PRO A 171 -12.89 -0.34 -8.15
N ASP A 172 -12.30 -0.17 -6.96
CA ASP A 172 -12.71 0.79 -5.93
C ASP A 172 -12.00 2.17 -6.01
N LEU A 173 -10.99 2.34 -6.87
CA LEU A 173 -10.36 3.65 -7.22
C LEU A 173 -11.24 4.49 -8.18
N ARG A 174 -12.56 4.30 -8.08
CA ARG A 174 -13.63 4.26 -9.13
C ARG A 174 -13.78 5.35 -10.19
N SER A 175 -12.96 6.39 -10.29
CA SER A 175 -13.18 7.39 -11.35
C SER A 175 -11.95 8.14 -11.84
N ILE A 176 -10.73 7.79 -11.37
CA ILE A 176 -9.40 8.25 -11.83
C ILE A 176 -9.32 9.70 -12.37
N SER A 177 -10.14 10.62 -11.86
CA SER A 177 -10.39 11.90 -12.51
C SER A 177 -9.55 12.98 -11.87
N PRO A 178 -8.74 13.74 -12.64
CA PRO A 178 -8.23 15.03 -12.20
C PRO A 178 -9.28 16.16 -12.38
N LEU A 179 -10.34 15.98 -13.18
CA LEU A 179 -11.35 17.02 -13.47
C LEU A 179 -12.79 16.52 -13.74
N GLY A 180 -13.13 15.27 -13.41
CA GLY A 180 -14.51 14.79 -13.33
C GLY A 180 -15.28 14.68 -14.65
N VAL A 181 -15.11 13.58 -15.38
CA VAL A 181 -16.16 13.01 -16.25
C VAL A 181 -16.01 11.49 -16.26
N VAL A 182 -16.97 10.78 -15.68
CA VAL A 182 -17.27 9.40 -16.12
C VAL A 182 -18.53 9.54 -16.98
N ALA A 183 -18.39 9.32 -18.28
CA ALA A 183 -19.55 9.12 -19.14
C ALA A 183 -20.26 7.84 -18.67
N ARG A 184 -21.58 7.94 -18.53
CA ARG A 184 -22.48 6.79 -18.35
C ARG A 184 -22.28 5.76 -19.46
#